data_AF-A0AAV0Y4U7-F1
#
_entry.id   AF-A0AAV0Y4U7-F1
#
_cell.length_a   1.000
_cell.length_b   1.000
_cell.length_c   1.000
_cell.angle_alpha   90.00
_cell.angle_beta   90.00
_cell.angle_gamma   90.00
#
_symmetry.space_group_name_H-M   'P 1'
#
loop_
_entity.id
_entity.type
_entity.pdbx_description
1 polymer ?
#
loop_
_entity_poly.entity_id
_entity_poly.type
_entity_poly.pdbx_seq_one_letter_code
_entity_poly.pdbx_strand_id
1 'polypeptide(L)'
;MADFDIPSFLEEYQRYPCLWFKKDVNYKLRHKRDAAEEALLDFTKLQTVKELRQKMRSIRCTYNQSRLTLLVVTQSHTLCS
;
A
#
# COMPACT_ATOMS: atom_id res chain seq x y z
N MET A 1 2.28 -18.85 -12.42
CA MET A 1 2.38 -17.96 -11.25
C MET A 1 1.26 -16.94 -11.44
N ALA A 2 0.32 -16.84 -10.49
CA ALA A 2 -0.77 -15.87 -10.62
C ALA A 2 -0.16 -14.46 -10.61
N ASP A 3 -0.27 -13.77 -11.74
CA ASP A 3 0.21 -12.41 -11.88
C ASP A 3 -0.56 -11.54 -10.89
N PHE A 4 0.14 -11.02 -9.88
CA PHE A 4 -0.49 -10.18 -8.88
C PHE A 4 -0.63 -8.79 -9.50
N ASP A 5 -1.84 -8.45 -9.91
CA ASP A 5 -2.12 -7.18 -10.56
C ASP A 5 -2.04 -6.02 -9.55
N ILE A 6 -0.84 -5.44 -9.47
CA ILE A 6 -0.54 -4.30 -8.60
C ILE A 6 -1.47 -3.10 -8.84
N PRO A 7 -1.78 -2.68 -10.09
CA PRO A 7 -2.66 -1.53 -10.31
C PRO A 7 -4.08 -1.77 -9.80
N SER A 8 -4.71 -2.90 -10.12
CA SER A 8 -6.05 -3.23 -9.62
C SER A 8 -6.07 -3.38 -8.10
N PHE A 9 -5.00 -3.95 -7.52
CA PHE A 9 -4.85 -4.02 -6.08
C PHE A 9 -4.78 -2.64 -5.43
N LEU A 10 -4.07 -1.69 -6.03
CA LEU A 10 -3.95 -0.33 -5.50
C LEU A 10 -5.28 0.41 -5.56
N GLU A 11 -6.05 0.26 -6.64
CA GLU A 11 -7.39 0.83 -6.75
C GLU A 11 -8.31 0.32 -5.64
N GLU A 12 -8.34 -0.99 -5.42
CA GLU A 12 -9.17 -1.59 -4.36
C GLU A 12 -8.64 -1.22 -2.97
N TYR A 13 -7.32 -1.22 -2.77
CA TYR A 13 -6.68 -0.81 -1.51
C TYR A 13 -6.99 0.63 -1.11
N GLN A 14 -7.09 1.55 -2.07
CA GLN A 14 -7.43 2.95 -1.81
C GLN A 14 -8.85 3.12 -1.23
N ARG A 15 -9.78 2.19 -1.54
CA ARG A 15 -11.16 2.21 -1.02
C ARG A 15 -11.25 1.96 0.48
N TYR A 16 -10.19 1.45 1.11
CA TYR A 16 -10.12 1.15 2.54
C TYR A 16 -9.23 2.17 3.28
N PRO A 17 -9.72 3.40 3.56
CA PRO A 17 -8.95 4.40 4.30
C PRO A 17 -8.54 3.91 5.70
N CYS A 18 -9.29 2.95 6.29
CA CYS A 18 -8.93 2.32 7.55
C CYS A 18 -7.58 1.59 7.55
N LEU A 19 -7.00 1.26 6.39
CA LEU A 19 -5.71 0.54 6.29
C LEU A 19 -4.49 1.45 6.14
N TRP A 20 -4.67 2.65 5.57
CA TRP A 20 -3.56 3.56 5.23
C TRP A 20 -3.72 4.96 5.79
N PHE A 21 -4.95 5.43 6.01
CA PHE A 21 -5.25 6.78 6.44
C PHE A 21 -5.28 6.87 7.97
N LYS A 22 -4.16 7.26 8.56
CA LYS A 22 -4.01 7.39 10.02
C LYS A 22 -5.01 8.35 10.69
N LYS A 23 -5.55 9.30 9.92
CA LYS A 23 -6.55 10.27 10.39
C LYS A 23 -7.98 9.71 10.36
N ASP A 24 -8.19 8.54 9.75
CA ASP A 24 -9.50 7.90 9.72
C ASP A 24 -9.88 7.40 11.13
N VAL A 25 -11.14 7.61 11.51
CA VAL A 25 -11.65 7.10 12.80
C VAL A 25 -11.61 5.56 12.83
N ASN A 26 -11.80 4.92 11.67
CA ASN A 26 -11.77 3.47 11.55
C ASN A 26 -10.34 2.89 11.51
N TYR A 27 -9.30 3.71 11.39
CA TYR A 27 -7.91 3.25 11.39
C TYR A 27 -7.51 2.58 12.71
N LYS A 28 -8.05 3.06 13.84
CA LYS A 28 -7.81 2.50 15.17
C LYS A 28 -8.72 1.31 15.49
N LEU A 29 -9.78 1.10 14.70
CA LEU A 29 -10.74 0.01 14.91
C LEU A 29 -10.21 -1.29 14.33
N ARG A 30 -9.77 -2.20 15.21
CA ARG A 30 -9.22 -3.50 14.83
C ARG A 30 -10.18 -4.30 13.93
N HIS A 31 -11.45 -4.40 14.33
CA HIS A 31 -12.46 -5.16 13.58
C HIS A 31 -12.69 -4.62 12.15
N LYS A 32 -12.63 -3.29 11.94
CA LYS A 32 -12.75 -2.70 10.59
C LYS A 32 -11.55 -3.02 9.72
N ARG A 33 -10.35 -3.04 10.31
CA ARG A 33 -9.13 -3.41 9.62
C ARG A 33 -9.13 -4.88 9.23
N ASP A 34 -9.47 -5.78 10.16
CA ASP A 34 -9.56 -7.22 9.86
C ASP A 34 -10.56 -7.46 8.72
N ALA A 35 -11.75 -6.85 8.75
CA ALA A 35 -12.73 -6.96 7.67
C ALA A 35 -12.23 -6.43 6.31
N ALA A 36 -11.48 -5.32 6.30
CA ALA A 36 -10.88 -4.78 5.09
C ALA A 36 -9.74 -5.67 4.56
N GLU A 37 -8.97 -6.28 5.46
CA GLU A 37 -7.91 -7.24 5.10
C GLU A 37 -8.49 -8.53 4.54
N GLU A 38 -9.61 -9.02 5.06
CA GLU A 38 -10.36 -10.15 4.51
C GLU A 38 -10.89 -9.86 3.10
N ALA A 39 -11.48 -8.68 2.89
CA ALA A 39 -11.96 -8.26 1.56
C ALA A 39 -10.81 -8.19 0.52
N LEU A 40 -9.66 -7.64 0.91
CA LEU A 40 -8.48 -7.60 0.06
C LEU A 40 -7.85 -8.98 -0.16
N LEU A 41 -7.94 -9.87 0.83
CA LEU A 41 -7.46 -11.24 0.70
C LEU A 41 -8.26 -11.99 -0.38
N ASP A 42 -9.58 -11.86 -0.34
CA ASP A 42 -10.49 -12.44 -1.32
C ASP A 42 -10.23 -11.90 -2.73
N PHE A 43 -10.04 -10.57 -2.86
CA PHE A 43 -9.71 -9.92 -4.13
C PHE A 43 -8.37 -10.40 -4.72
N THR A 44 -7.33 -10.49 -3.89
CA THR A 44 -5.97 -10.82 -4.32
C THR A 44 -5.70 -12.31 -4.46
N LYS A 45 -6.66 -13.16 -4.06
CA LYS A 45 -6.53 -14.63 -4.01
C LYS A 45 -5.27 -15.10 -3.28
N LEU A 46 -4.79 -14.30 -2.33
CA LEU A 46 -3.64 -14.65 -1.51
C LEU A 46 -4.03 -15.72 -0.48
N GLN A 47 -3.09 -16.58 -0.12
CA GLN A 47 -3.38 -17.70 0.79
C GLN A 47 -3.51 -17.26 2.25
N THR A 48 -2.93 -16.12 2.64
CA THR A 48 -2.92 -15.71 4.05
C THR A 48 -2.85 -14.19 4.20
N VAL A 49 -3.56 -13.66 5.20
CA VAL A 49 -3.51 -12.23 5.62
C VAL A 49 -2.08 -11.77 5.91
N LYS A 50 -1.21 -12.67 6.38
CA LYS A 50 0.21 -12.39 6.62
C LYS A 50 0.94 -12.02 5.33
N GLU A 51 0.69 -12.74 4.24
CA GLU A 51 1.29 -12.44 2.93
C GLU A 51 0.75 -11.12 2.38
N LEU A 52 -0.55 -10.88 2.50
CA LEU A 52 -1.19 -9.61 2.12
C LEU A 52 -0.52 -8.43 2.84
N ARG A 53 -0.35 -8.52 4.17
CA ARG A 53 0.33 -7.48 4.97
C ARG A 53 1.78 -7.26 4.53
N GLN A 54 2.51 -8.33 4.24
CA GLN A 54 3.88 -8.24 3.77
C GLN A 54 3.96 -7.55 2.40
N LYS A 55 3.02 -7.86 1.49
CA LYS A 55 2.94 -7.26 0.15
C LYS A 55 2.54 -5.80 0.21
N MET A 56 1.54 -5.45 1.01
CA MET A 56 1.17 -4.06 1.31
C MET A 56 2.33 -3.25 1.87
N ARG A 57 3.11 -3.86 2.78
CA ARG A 57 4.32 -3.23 3.31
C ARG A 57 5.37 -3.04 2.23
N SER A 58 5.64 -4.06 1.42
CA SER A 58 6.59 -3.99 0.30
C SER A 58 6.21 -2.88 -0.69
N ILE A 59 4.97 -2.85 -1.18
CA ILE A 59 4.46 -1.82 -2.10
C ILE A 59 4.61 -0.42 -1.50
N ARG A 60 4.26 -0.24 -0.22
CA ARG A 60 4.42 1.04 0.47
C ARG A 60 5.88 1.43 0.65
N CYS A 61 6.77 0.48 0.95
CA CYS A 61 8.20 0.74 1.04
C CYS A 61 8.76 1.14 -0.33
N THR A 62 8.40 0.43 -1.40
CA THR A 62 8.79 0.76 -2.77
C THR A 62 8.28 2.14 -3.16
N TYR A 63 6.99 2.43 -2.95
CA TYR A 63 6.41 3.74 -3.25
C TYR A 63 7.02 4.87 -2.41
N ASN A 64 7.30 4.63 -1.11
CA ASN A 64 7.96 5.61 -0.25
C ASN A 64 9.42 5.83 -0.65
N GLN A 65 10.16 4.77 -1.00
CA GLN A 65 11.51 4.87 -1.54
C GLN A 65 11.52 5.60 -2.88
N SER A 66 10.65 5.25 -3.82
CA SER A 66 10.52 5.96 -5.10
C SER A 66 10.08 7.42 -4.92
N ARG A 67 9.22 7.75 -3.94
CA ARG A 67 8.87 9.15 -3.61
C ARG A 67 10.02 9.91 -2.96
N LEU A 68 10.78 9.26 -2.08
CA LEU A 68 12.03 9.82 -1.54
C LEU A 68 13.07 10.00 -2.66
N THR A 69 13.13 9.08 -3.61
CA THR A 69 13.97 9.17 -4.81
C THR A 69 13.50 10.29 -5.74
N LEU A 70 12.20 10.50 -5.92
CA LEU A 70 11.68 11.60 -6.73
C LEU A 70 12.03 12.96 -6.11
N LEU A 71 12.02 13.07 -4.77
CA LEU A 71 12.47 14.28 -4.06
C LEU A 71 13.99 14.52 -4.18
N VAL A 72 14.83 13.48 -4.32
CA VAL A 72 16.28 13.69 -4.56
C VAL A 72 16.64 13.89 -6.03
N VAL A 73 15.89 13.30 -6.97
CA VAL A 73 16.11 13.50 -8.41
C VAL A 73 15.62 14.89 -8.86
N THR A 74 14.61 15.47 -8.22
CA THR A 74 14.20 16.86 -8.50
C THR A 74 15.07 17.93 -7.82
N GLN A 75 15.94 17.58 -6.87
CA GLN A 75 16.91 18.51 -6.28
C GLN A 75 18.32 18.41 -6.86
N SER A 76 18.56 17.48 -7.80
CA SER A 76 19.88 17.29 -8.41
C SER A 76 20.04 17.97 -9.78
N HIS A 77 19.10 18.82 -10.19
CA HIS A 77 19.19 19.57 -11.45
C HIS A 77 19.27 21.11 -11.26
N THR A 78 19.83 21.57 -10.13
CA THR A 78 20.28 22.97 -9.94
C THR A 78 21.48 23.05 -9.00
N LEU A 79 22.54 22.28 -9.24
CA LEU A 79 23.88 22.58 -8.67
C LEU A 79 24.98 21.86 -9.49
N CYS A 80 25.09 22.28 -10.75
CA CYS A 80 26.37 22.29 -11.46
C CYS A 80 26.63 23.75 -11.86
N SER A 81 27.41 24.46 -11.05
CA SER A 81 28.24 25.62 -11.41
C SER A 81 29.32 25.76 -10.36
#